data_AF-A0A8I1B7N6-F1
#
_entry.id   AF-A0A8I1B7N6-F1
#
_cell.length_a   1.000
_cell.length_b   1.000
_cell.length_c   1.000
_cell.angle_alpha   90.00
_cell.angle_beta   90.00
_cell.angle_gamma   90.00
#
_symmetry.space_group_name_H-M   'P 1'
#
loop_
_entity.id
_entity.type
_entity.pdbx_description
1 polymer ?
#
loop_
_entity_poly.entity_id
_entity_poly.type
_entity_poly.pdbx_seq_one_letter_code
_entity_poly.pdbx_strand_id
1 'polypeptide(L)'
;GVAPNKFLAKIASDWNKPDGQFVIRPTRVLEFLQPLPVRKVPGVGKVTQARLEQLGIQTVGDLATHGVQELEHYFGRYGRRLYELARGIDEREVQTDQPLQQVSAETTFSEDVRLEALGEAID
;
A
#
# COMPACT_ATOMS: atom_id res chain seq x y z
N GLY A 1 -0.77 -14.15 7.49
CA GLY A 1 -1.92 -13.36 7.98
C GLY A 1 -3.16 -13.83 7.24
N VAL A 2 -4.28 -13.99 7.95
CA VAL A 2 -5.54 -14.49 7.39
C VAL A 2 -6.60 -13.40 7.55
N ALA A 3 -7.29 -13.05 6.48
CA ALA A 3 -8.34 -12.03 6.48
C ALA A 3 -9.29 -12.21 5.29
N PRO A 4 -10.42 -11.48 5.23
CA PRO A 4 -11.42 -11.64 4.17
C PRO A 4 -10.97 -11.20 2.77
N ASN A 5 -9.88 -10.45 2.65
CA ASN A 5 -9.33 -9.99 1.37
C ASN A 5 -7.81 -9.78 1.43
N LYS A 6 -7.20 -9.55 0.25
CA LYS A 6 -5.74 -9.44 0.06
C LYS A 6 -5.14 -8.28 0.84
N PHE A 7 -5.77 -7.11 0.78
CA PHE A 7 -5.37 -5.92 1.52
C PHE A 7 -5.22 -6.20 3.02
N LEU A 8 -6.27 -6.72 3.66
CA LEU A 8 -6.28 -7.00 5.09
C LEU A 8 -5.32 -8.13 5.44
N ALA A 9 -5.22 -9.16 4.59
CA ALA A 9 -4.30 -10.28 4.81
C ALA A 9 -2.83 -9.82 4.80
N LYS A 10 -2.49 -8.83 3.94
CA LYS A 10 -1.16 -8.22 3.89
C LYS A 10 -0.83 -7.37 5.12
N ILE A 11 -1.82 -6.71 5.73
CA ILE A 11 -1.62 -6.03 7.03
C ILE A 11 -1.44 -7.09 8.13
N ALA A 12 -2.33 -8.08 8.18
CA ALA A 12 -2.30 -9.15 9.18
C ALA A 12 -0.99 -9.96 9.15
N SER A 13 -0.37 -10.15 7.99
CA SER A 13 0.88 -10.91 7.88
C SER A 13 2.05 -10.30 8.64
N ASP A 14 2.02 -9.00 8.89
CA ASP A 14 3.10 -8.30 9.59
C ASP A 14 2.84 -8.17 11.10
N TRP A 15 1.65 -8.57 11.58
CA TRP A 15 1.17 -8.23 12.93
C TRP A 15 1.88 -8.99 14.05
N ASN A 16 2.09 -10.30 13.86
CA ASN A 16 2.70 -11.19 14.86
C ASN A 16 4.05 -11.74 14.35
N LYS A 17 4.82 -10.94 13.62
CA LYS A 17 6.18 -11.34 13.20
C LYS A 17 7.16 -11.29 14.40
N PRO A 18 8.22 -12.11 14.40
CA PRO A 18 8.55 -13.17 13.43
C PRO A 18 7.79 -14.49 13.70
N ASP A 19 7.74 -15.38 12.72
CA ASP A 19 7.19 -16.76 12.77
C ASP A 19 5.78 -16.93 13.39
N GLY A 20 4.97 -15.87 13.35
CA GLY A 20 3.60 -15.88 13.85
C GLY A 20 2.56 -15.62 12.77
N GLN A 21 1.31 -15.93 13.11
CA GLN A 21 0.14 -15.64 12.30
C GLN A 21 -0.87 -14.78 13.05
N PHE A 22 -1.64 -14.00 12.30
CA PHE A 22 -2.71 -13.16 12.82
C PHE A 22 -3.95 -13.30 11.92
N VAL A 23 -5.13 -13.35 12.54
CA VAL A 23 -6.41 -13.56 11.87
C VAL A 23 -7.32 -12.37 12.11
N ILE A 24 -7.71 -11.67 11.05
CA ILE A 24 -8.74 -10.63 11.09
C ILE A 24 -10.07 -11.28 10.69
N ARG A 25 -11.01 -11.38 11.63
CA ARG A 25 -12.35 -11.91 11.35
C ARG A 25 -13.19 -10.86 10.61
N PRO A 26 -14.10 -11.24 9.69
CA PRO A 26 -14.98 -10.30 8.98
C PRO A 26 -15.69 -9.30 9.89
N THR A 27 -16.21 -9.77 11.03
CA THR A 27 -16.93 -8.95 12.02
C THR A 27 -16.05 -7.94 12.77
N ARG A 28 -14.73 -8.07 12.68
CA ARG A 28 -13.74 -7.22 13.37
C ARG A 28 -12.96 -6.32 12.42
N VAL A 29 -13.26 -6.34 11.11
CA VAL A 29 -12.49 -5.60 10.10
C VAL A 29 -12.46 -4.11 10.38
N LEU A 30 -13.61 -3.47 10.58
CA LEU A 30 -13.68 -2.03 10.78
C LEU A 30 -13.05 -1.60 12.11
N GLU A 31 -13.34 -2.33 13.19
CA GLU A 31 -12.72 -2.11 14.50
C GLU A 31 -11.20 -2.22 14.45
N PHE A 32 -10.68 -3.21 13.71
CA PHE A 32 -9.24 -3.39 13.52
C PHE A 32 -8.63 -2.27 12.67
N LEU A 33 -9.33 -1.83 11.61
CA LEU A 33 -8.82 -0.85 10.66
C LEU A 33 -8.81 0.57 11.21
N GLN A 34 -9.92 1.04 11.79
CA GLN A 34 -10.11 2.44 12.17
C GLN A 34 -8.94 3.08 12.95
N PRO A 35 -8.38 2.43 13.99
CA PRO A 35 -7.29 3.04 14.76
C PRO A 35 -5.93 2.99 14.04
N LEU A 36 -5.80 2.33 12.90
CA LEU A 36 -4.52 2.19 12.22
C LEU A 36 -4.08 3.53 11.61
N PRO A 37 -2.79 3.88 11.69
CA PRO A 37 -2.24 4.95 10.89
C PRO A 37 -2.44 4.66 9.40
N VAL A 38 -2.77 5.68 8.59
CA VAL A 38 -2.96 5.50 7.12
C VAL A 38 -1.74 4.91 6.44
N ARG A 39 -0.54 5.12 6.98
CA ARG A 39 0.72 4.54 6.48
C ARG A 39 0.77 3.00 6.52
N LYS A 40 -0.08 2.35 7.33
CA LYS A 40 -0.20 0.88 7.36
C LYS A 40 -1.00 0.33 6.17
N VAL A 41 -1.73 1.17 5.44
CA VAL A 41 -2.46 0.77 4.23
C VAL A 41 -1.45 0.52 3.09
N PRO A 42 -1.38 -0.71 2.53
CA PRO A 42 -0.57 -0.99 1.35
C PRO A 42 -0.92 -0.06 0.19
N GLY A 43 0.10 0.56 -0.41
CA GLY A 43 -0.04 1.60 -1.43
C GLY A 43 0.06 3.03 -0.88
N VAL A 44 -0.16 3.25 0.42
CA VAL A 44 0.09 4.56 1.06
C VAL A 44 1.57 4.66 1.43
N GLY A 45 2.35 5.26 0.53
CA GLY A 45 3.76 5.59 0.75
C GLY A 45 3.96 6.92 1.50
N LYS A 46 5.22 7.31 1.70
CA LYS A 46 5.59 8.56 2.41
C LYS A 46 4.92 9.81 1.81
N VAL A 47 4.90 9.92 0.48
CA VAL A 47 4.33 11.07 -0.22
C VAL A 47 2.81 11.14 -0.03
N THR A 48 2.12 10.02 -0.20
CA THR A 48 0.66 9.95 0.01
C THR A 48 0.29 10.23 1.46
N GLN A 49 1.03 9.68 2.42
CA GLN A 49 0.84 9.95 3.83
C GLN A 49 0.95 11.45 4.13
N ALA A 50 2.01 12.11 3.67
CA ALA A 50 2.19 13.55 3.89
C ALA A 50 1.03 14.39 3.32
N ARG A 51 0.50 14.00 2.15
CA ARG A 51 -0.67 14.67 1.56
C ARG A 51 -1.95 14.43 2.36
N LEU A 52 -2.15 13.23 2.91
CA LEU A 52 -3.27 12.92 3.80
C LEU A 52 -3.17 13.72 5.12
N GLU A 53 -1.97 13.82 5.69
CA GLU A 53 -1.73 14.62 6.90
C GLU A 53 -2.05 16.11 6.69
N GLN A 54 -1.78 16.66 5.51
CA GLN A 54 -2.18 18.03 5.15
C GLN A 54 -3.71 18.23 5.12
N LEU A 55 -4.48 17.16 4.93
CA LEU A 55 -5.95 17.15 5.02
C LEU A 55 -6.46 16.82 6.43
N GLY A 56 -5.56 16.68 7.42
CA GLY A 56 -5.90 16.29 8.79
C GLY A 56 -6.15 14.79 8.98
N ILE A 57 -5.84 13.96 7.98
CA ILE A 57 -6.09 12.52 7.99
C ILE A 57 -4.85 11.78 8.48
N GLN A 58 -4.92 11.19 9.68
CA GLN A 58 -3.79 10.45 10.27
C GLN A 58 -4.09 8.95 10.38
N THR A 59 -5.35 8.61 10.64
CA THR A 59 -5.83 7.24 10.81
C THR A 59 -6.74 6.80 9.66
N VAL A 60 -6.93 5.50 9.52
CA VAL A 60 -7.90 4.95 8.59
C VAL A 60 -9.33 5.35 8.98
N GLY A 61 -9.59 5.54 10.28
CA GLY A 61 -10.84 6.11 10.78
C GLY A 61 -11.09 7.51 10.25
N ASP A 62 -10.09 8.39 10.32
CA ASP A 62 -10.17 9.75 9.75
C ASP A 62 -10.45 9.68 8.25
N LEU A 63 -9.71 8.82 7.53
CA LEU A 63 -9.87 8.64 6.08
C LEU A 63 -11.29 8.17 5.72
N ALA A 64 -11.90 7.33 6.56
CA ALA A 64 -13.25 6.83 6.34
C ALA A 64 -14.33 7.92 6.45
N THR A 65 -14.05 9.05 7.12
CA THR A 65 -15.00 10.18 7.22
C THR A 65 -15.16 10.96 5.91
N HIS A 66 -14.19 10.87 5.00
CA HIS A 66 -14.22 11.57 3.73
C HIS A 66 -15.07 10.87 2.67
N GLY A 67 -15.72 11.70 1.82
CA GLY A 67 -16.51 11.24 0.70
C GLY A 67 -15.66 10.77 -0.48
N VAL A 68 -16.21 9.90 -1.33
CA VAL A 68 -15.47 9.37 -2.49
C VAL A 68 -15.09 10.48 -3.47
N GLN A 69 -15.98 11.45 -3.70
CA GLN A 69 -15.75 12.57 -4.64
C GLN A 69 -14.63 13.49 -4.15
N GLU A 70 -14.56 13.73 -2.84
CA GLU A 70 -13.51 14.53 -2.21
C GLU A 70 -12.15 13.85 -2.35
N LEU A 71 -12.08 12.55 -2.03
CA LEU A 71 -10.84 11.81 -2.18
C LEU A 71 -10.42 11.70 -3.66
N GLU A 72 -11.36 11.54 -4.58
CA GLU A 72 -11.08 11.57 -6.03
C GLU A 72 -10.58 12.95 -6.49
N HIS A 73 -11.06 14.04 -5.91
CA HIS A 73 -10.56 15.39 -6.20
C HIS A 73 -9.08 15.54 -5.81
N TYR A 74 -8.68 15.05 -4.63
CA TYR A 74 -7.31 15.18 -4.14
C TYR A 74 -6.33 14.15 -4.73
N PHE A 75 -6.79 12.92 -5.00
CA PHE A 75 -5.92 11.78 -5.33
C PHE A 75 -6.25 11.13 -6.69
N GLY A 76 -7.18 11.68 -7.46
CA GLY A 76 -7.62 11.13 -8.75
C GLY A 76 -8.22 9.72 -8.59
N ARG A 77 -7.93 8.82 -9.54
CA ARG A 77 -8.40 7.41 -9.48
C ARG A 77 -7.99 6.70 -8.19
N TYR A 78 -6.87 7.09 -7.59
CA TYR A 78 -6.42 6.51 -6.32
C TYR A 78 -7.29 6.95 -5.13
N GLY A 79 -8.00 8.07 -5.24
CA GLY A 79 -8.95 8.53 -4.21
C GLY A 79 -10.08 7.56 -3.96
N ARG A 80 -10.69 7.02 -5.04
CA ARG A 80 -11.66 5.92 -4.94
C ARG A 80 -11.07 4.70 -4.23
N ARG A 81 -9.82 4.38 -4.54
CA ARG A 81 -9.14 3.25 -3.89
C ARG A 81 -8.95 3.48 -2.39
N LEU A 82 -8.54 4.69 -1.98
CA LEU A 82 -8.43 5.06 -0.57
C LEU A 82 -9.79 4.98 0.14
N TYR A 83 -10.86 5.44 -0.52
CA TYR A 83 -12.22 5.38 -0.01
C TYR A 83 -12.69 3.94 0.30
N GLU A 84 -12.44 3.01 -0.62
CA GLU A 84 -12.75 1.58 -0.47
C GLU A 84 -11.93 0.92 0.64
N LEU A 85 -10.61 1.15 0.63
CA LEU A 85 -9.68 0.56 1.59
C LEU A 85 -9.98 1.00 3.02
N ALA A 86 -10.38 2.26 3.21
CA ALA A 86 -10.80 2.77 4.52
C ALA A 86 -12.04 2.07 5.09
N ARG A 87 -12.85 1.46 4.21
CA ARG A 87 -14.02 0.66 4.56
C ARG A 87 -13.74 -0.85 4.55
N GLY A 88 -12.47 -1.24 4.42
CA GLY A 88 -12.04 -2.63 4.36
C GLY A 88 -12.39 -3.36 3.06
N ILE A 89 -12.76 -2.62 2.01
CA ILE A 89 -13.19 -3.18 0.73
C ILE A 89 -11.97 -3.39 -0.18
N ASP A 90 -11.81 -4.62 -0.65
CA ASP A 90 -10.81 -4.99 -1.65
C ASP A 90 -11.33 -6.19 -2.46
N GLU A 91 -11.90 -5.90 -3.62
CA GLU A 91 -12.51 -6.90 -4.52
C GLU A 91 -11.50 -7.54 -5.48
N ARG A 92 -10.21 -7.19 -5.39
CA ARG A 92 -9.19 -7.78 -6.26
C ARG A 92 -9.05 -9.27 -5.97
N GLU A 93 -9.26 -10.08 -6.98
CA GLU A 93 -9.07 -11.52 -6.89
C GLU A 93 -7.60 -11.90 -6.67
N VAL A 94 -7.41 -13.08 -6.08
CA VAL A 94 -6.09 -13.72 -6.07
C VAL A 94 -5.84 -14.26 -7.47
N GLN A 95 -4.77 -13.79 -8.11
CA GLN A 95 -4.32 -14.29 -9.39
C GLN A 95 -3.15 -15.22 -9.14
N THR A 96 -3.30 -16.50 -9.48
CA THR A 96 -2.28 -17.54 -9.31
C THR A 96 -1.22 -17.48 -10.39
N ASP A 97 -1.60 -17.05 -11.59
CA ASP A 97 -0.77 -17.08 -12.78
C ASP A 97 -0.58 -15.65 -13.32
N GLN A 98 0.50 -14.99 -12.91
CA GLN A 98 0.93 -13.71 -13.44
C GLN A 98 2.29 -13.88 -14.15
N PRO A 99 2.38 -13.67 -15.46
CA PRO A 99 3.66 -13.78 -16.17
C PRO A 99 4.61 -12.67 -15.71
N LEU A 100 5.90 -13.00 -15.61
CA LEU A 100 6.95 -12.01 -15.37
C LEU A 100 6.99 -11.05 -16.56
N GLN A 101 6.80 -9.75 -16.30
CA GLN A 101 6.74 -8.74 -17.37
C GLN A 101 8.12 -8.20 -17.74
N GLN A 102 9.05 -8.12 -16.78
CA GLN A 102 10.36 -7.49 -16.96
C GLN A 102 11.41 -8.16 -16.08
N VAL A 103 12.63 -8.28 -16.62
CA VAL A 103 13.87 -8.61 -15.88
C VAL A 103 14.84 -7.45 -16.10
N SER A 104 15.35 -6.86 -15.03
CA SER A 104 16.37 -5.81 -15.08
C SER A 104 17.52 -6.12 -14.13
N ALA A 105 18.71 -5.64 -14.47
CA ALA A 105 19.87 -5.59 -13.58
C ALA A 105 20.27 -4.13 -13.41
N GLU A 106 20.36 -3.68 -12.16
CA GLU A 106 20.68 -2.30 -11.81
C GLU A 106 21.92 -2.31 -10.91
N THR A 107 22.87 -1.42 -11.21
CA THR A 107 24.08 -1.22 -10.39
C THR A 107 24.16 0.25 -9.99
N THR A 108 24.23 0.51 -8.69
CA THR A 108 24.51 1.85 -8.15
C THR A 108 25.99 1.94 -7.82
N PHE A 109 26.72 2.84 -8.48
CA PHE A 109 28.14 3.09 -8.21
C PHE A 109 28.31 3.94 -6.94
N SER A 110 29.47 3.83 -6.29
CA SER A 110 29.80 4.60 -5.09
C SER A 110 30.02 6.09 -5.34
N GLU A 111 30.30 6.45 -6.59
CA GLU A 111 30.46 7.83 -7.05
C GLU A 111 29.77 7.98 -8.41
N ASP A 112 29.46 9.23 -8.78
CA ASP A 112 28.84 9.52 -10.07
C ASP A 112 29.82 9.21 -11.20
N VAL A 113 29.50 8.19 -12.00
CA VAL A 113 30.29 7.80 -13.16
C VAL A 113 29.63 8.35 -14.42
N ARG A 114 30.40 9.00 -15.29
CA ARG A 114 29.90 9.43 -16.61
C ARG A 114 29.76 8.23 -17.54
N LEU A 115 28.76 8.28 -18.41
CA LEU A 115 28.44 7.18 -19.33
C LEU A 115 29.64 6.75 -20.17
N GLU A 116 30.49 7.69 -20.60
CA GLU A 116 31.65 7.41 -21.44
C GLU A 116 32.75 6.60 -20.72
N ALA A 117 32.76 6.61 -19.38
CA ALA A 117 33.75 5.89 -18.57
C ALA A 117 33.36 4.43 -18.29
N LEU A 118 32.15 4.00 -18.66
CA LEU A 118 31.62 2.68 -18.35
C LEU A 118 32.00 1.59 -19.38
N GLY A 119 32.62 1.95 -20.51
CA GLY A 119 33.13 0.99 -21.50
C GLY A 119 32.06 -0.01 -21.99
N GLU A 120 32.48 -1.25 -22.30
CA GLU A 120 31.60 -2.38 -22.67
C GLU A 120 30.86 -3.00 -21.47
N ALA A 121 30.95 -2.45 -20.25
CA ALA A 121 30.38 -3.04 -19.04
C ALA A 121 28.83 -2.97 -18.95
N ILE A 122 28.16 -2.56 -20.04
CA ILE A 122 26.70 -2.37 -20.13
C ILE A 122 26.06 -3.24 -21.23
N ASP A 123 26.78 -4.20 -21.83
CA ASP A 123 26.15 -5.19 -22.74
C ASP A 123 25.41 -6.32 -22.00
#